data_AF-A0A5P9F4W6-F1
#
_entry.id   AF-A0A5P9F4W6-F1
#
_cell.length_a   1.000
_cell.length_b   1.000
_cell.length_c   1.000
_cell.angle_alpha   90.00
_cell.angle_beta   90.00
_cell.angle_gamma   90.00
#
_symmetry.space_group_name_H-M   'P 1'
#
loop_
_entity.id
_entity.type
_entity.pdbx_description
1 polymer ?
#
loop_
_entity_poly.entity_id
_entity_poly.type
_entity_poly.pdbx_seq_one_letter_code
_entity_poly.pdbx_strand_id
1 'polypeptide(L)'
;MPPDSPLGQVIALSDKHLVQPVASPGQPGAADAPVLRDVLAGGPFDAAVTGFVLAALPDSAEPVLWVSDRMSRRENGQLYGPALRGLGVRAPILRVDVSHPRDVLWTMEEAAGCAGLSAVVGEIHGAPEVLSFTATKRLALRAEASGVPIWLIRSGDHGALSAARERWRLRSLPSARNPWNRHAPGTPLWEAELFRARGRAPGVWEASCDARAARGKDRLRLVSRSGDGPLAQDRGAAAYSAGG
;
A
#
# COMPACT_ATOMS: atom_id res chain seq x y z
N MET A 1 53.31 -34.15 24.19
CA MET A 1 52.83 -34.24 22.80
C MET A 1 51.86 -33.08 22.59
N PRO A 2 52.33 -31.96 22.02
CA PRO A 2 51.53 -30.77 21.77
C PRO A 2 50.78 -30.90 20.43
N PRO A 3 49.53 -30.45 20.30
CA PRO A 3 48.96 -30.13 19.01
C PRO A 3 49.18 -28.64 18.70
N ASP A 4 50.15 -28.38 17.81
CA ASP A 4 50.17 -27.21 16.95
C ASP A 4 48.99 -27.32 15.97
N SER A 5 48.07 -26.35 15.98
CA SER A 5 47.14 -26.16 14.85
C SER A 5 47.08 -24.67 14.46
N PRO A 6 47.64 -24.29 13.31
CA PRO A 6 47.77 -22.90 12.88
C PRO A 6 46.52 -22.36 12.15
N LEU A 7 45.33 -22.90 12.42
CA LEU A 7 44.09 -22.56 11.69
C LEU A 7 43.09 -21.72 12.51
N GLY A 8 43.54 -21.10 13.59
CA GLY A 8 42.76 -20.17 14.40
C GLY A 8 42.73 -18.75 13.82
N GLN A 9 42.14 -18.55 12.64
CA GLN A 9 41.65 -17.22 12.25
C GLN A 9 40.14 -17.26 12.08
N VAL A 10 39.45 -16.88 13.17
CA VAL A 10 38.04 -16.56 13.13
C VAL A 10 37.92 -15.22 12.41
N ILE A 11 37.42 -15.25 11.17
CA ILE A 11 37.06 -14.03 10.44
C ILE A 11 35.85 -13.42 11.15
N ALA A 12 36.07 -12.34 11.89
CA ALA A 12 35.00 -11.53 12.43
C ALA A 12 34.28 -10.83 11.28
N LEU A 13 33.09 -11.35 10.91
CA LEU A 13 32.19 -10.66 10.00
C LEU A 13 31.75 -9.35 10.69
N SER A 14 31.96 -8.22 10.02
CA SER A 14 31.50 -6.91 10.48
C SER A 14 30.00 -6.97 10.78
N ASP A 15 29.58 -6.40 11.92
CA ASP A 15 28.18 -6.28 12.43
C ASP A 15 27.22 -5.50 11.52
N LYS A 16 27.54 -5.39 10.22
CA LYS A 16 26.60 -4.91 9.23
C LYS A 16 25.51 -5.96 9.11
N HIS A 17 24.39 -5.66 9.74
CA HIS A 17 23.13 -6.37 9.66
C HIS A 17 22.63 -6.39 8.19
N LEU A 18 23.20 -7.29 7.38
CA LEU A 18 22.94 -7.44 5.94
C LEU A 18 21.65 -8.21 5.64
N VAL A 19 20.97 -8.71 6.67
CA VAL A 19 19.72 -9.46 6.54
C VAL A 19 18.62 -8.67 7.21
N GLN A 20 17.77 -8.00 6.42
CA GLN A 20 16.52 -7.46 6.96
C GLN A 20 15.67 -8.61 7.50
N PRO A 21 15.05 -8.48 8.69
CA PRO A 21 14.14 -9.49 9.19
C PRO A 21 13.02 -9.69 8.17
N VAL A 22 12.78 -10.94 7.78
CA VAL A 22 11.58 -11.29 7.01
C VAL A 22 10.40 -11.12 7.95
N ALA A 23 9.46 -10.24 7.59
CA ALA A 23 8.25 -10.02 8.36
C ALA A 23 7.50 -11.35 8.57
N SER A 24 7.03 -11.59 9.79
CA SER A 24 6.22 -12.77 10.11
C SER A 24 4.98 -12.81 9.18
N PRO A 25 4.59 -14.00 8.68
CA PRO A 25 3.41 -14.14 7.84
C PRO A 25 2.18 -13.67 8.62
N GLY A 26 1.63 -12.51 8.24
CA GLY A 26 0.43 -11.92 8.84
C GLY A 26 0.61 -10.49 9.36
N GLN A 27 1.84 -9.99 9.53
CA GLN A 27 2.04 -8.57 9.79
C GLN A 27 2.02 -7.78 8.47
N PRO A 28 1.17 -6.74 8.34
CA PRO A 28 1.30 -5.83 7.22
C PRO A 28 2.71 -5.23 7.24
N GLY A 29 3.29 -4.99 6.07
CA GLY A 29 4.44 -4.09 6.00
C GLY A 29 4.06 -2.83 6.76
N ALA A 30 4.87 -2.44 7.76
CA ALA A 30 4.51 -1.33 8.64
C ALA A 30 4.08 -0.14 7.78
N ALA A 31 2.92 0.46 8.07
CA ALA A 31 2.41 1.66 7.39
C ALA A 31 3.51 2.71 7.14
N ASP A 32 4.42 2.83 8.12
CA ASP A 32 5.53 3.77 8.14
C ASP A 32 6.75 3.35 7.31
N ALA A 33 6.78 2.13 6.75
CA ALA A 33 7.92 1.69 5.96
C ALA A 33 8.03 2.60 4.72
N PRO A 34 9.22 3.18 4.45
CA PRO A 34 9.41 4.25 3.47
C PRO A 34 9.52 3.68 2.06
N VAL A 35 8.41 3.09 1.59
CA VAL A 35 8.32 2.39 0.30
C VAL A 35 7.13 2.92 -0.49
N LEU A 36 7.24 2.82 -1.82
CA LEU A 36 6.10 3.03 -2.71
C LEU A 36 5.16 1.82 -2.66
N ARG A 37 3.86 2.08 -2.48
CA ARG A 37 2.77 1.10 -2.55
C ARG A 37 1.77 1.50 -3.61
N ASP A 38 1.51 0.60 -4.55
CA ASP A 38 0.43 0.74 -5.52
C ASP A 38 -0.87 0.20 -4.92
N VAL A 39 -1.97 0.90 -5.16
CA VAL A 39 -3.30 0.48 -4.74
C VAL A 39 -4.26 0.60 -5.92
N LEU A 40 -4.73 -0.53 -6.43
CA LEU A 40 -5.59 -0.63 -7.60
C LEU A 40 -7.04 -0.85 -7.15
N ALA A 41 -7.96 -0.13 -7.76
CA ALA A 41 -9.39 -0.36 -7.55
C ALA A 41 -9.84 -1.63 -8.29
N GLY A 42 -10.70 -2.42 -7.66
CA GLY A 42 -11.29 -3.65 -8.22
C GLY A 42 -12.39 -3.36 -9.24
N GLY A 43 -12.96 -2.16 -9.23
CA GLY A 43 -13.97 -1.70 -10.16
C GLY A 43 -14.06 -0.17 -10.18
N PRO A 44 -14.85 0.40 -11.12
CA PRO A 44 -15.07 1.83 -11.18
C PRO A 44 -15.84 2.33 -9.95
N PHE A 45 -15.57 3.57 -9.54
CA PHE A 45 -16.21 4.24 -8.40
C PHE A 45 -16.10 3.50 -7.05
N ASP A 46 -15.13 2.59 -6.91
CA ASP A 46 -14.94 1.82 -5.68
C ASP A 46 -14.10 2.60 -4.65
N ALA A 47 -14.75 3.02 -3.57
CA ALA A 47 -14.10 3.78 -2.48
C ALA A 47 -13.18 2.94 -1.57
N ALA A 48 -13.06 1.62 -1.80
CA ALA A 48 -12.21 0.74 -1.02
C ALA A 48 -10.74 1.20 -1.00
N VAL A 49 -10.24 1.71 -2.13
CA VAL A 49 -8.86 2.20 -2.23
C VAL A 49 -8.59 3.37 -1.31
N THR A 50 -9.50 4.35 -1.29
CA THR A 50 -9.40 5.53 -0.44
C THR A 50 -9.53 5.14 1.03
N GLY A 51 -10.53 4.31 1.38
CA GLY A 51 -10.76 3.86 2.74
C GLY A 51 -9.58 3.06 3.31
N PHE A 52 -9.03 2.14 2.53
CA PHE A 52 -7.86 1.34 2.91
C PHE A 52 -6.62 2.20 3.08
N VAL A 53 -6.30 3.09 2.12
CA VAL A 53 -5.13 3.97 2.21
C VAL A 53 -5.23 4.86 3.44
N LEU A 54 -6.40 5.48 3.68
CA LEU A 54 -6.63 6.29 4.88
C LEU A 54 -6.46 5.48 6.16
N ALA A 55 -6.97 4.25 6.22
CA ALA A 55 -6.80 3.36 7.36
C ALA A 55 -5.32 2.98 7.57
N ALA A 56 -4.55 2.86 6.50
CA ALA A 56 -3.14 2.49 6.47
C ALA A 56 -2.16 3.66 6.66
N LEU A 57 -2.62 4.91 6.75
CA LEU A 57 -1.72 6.06 6.95
C LEU A 57 -1.00 5.99 8.32
N PRO A 58 0.25 6.48 8.41
CA PRO A 58 0.98 6.59 9.69
C PRO A 58 0.19 7.32 10.77
N ASP A 59 0.42 6.93 12.02
CA ASP A 59 -0.16 7.61 13.17
C ASP A 59 0.71 8.80 13.58
N SER A 60 0.57 9.91 12.85
CA SER A 60 1.39 11.11 13.01
C SER A 60 0.55 12.37 13.15
N ALA A 61 1.14 13.40 13.77
CA ALA A 61 0.63 14.77 13.75
C ALA A 61 1.07 15.54 12.50
N GLU A 62 2.14 15.08 11.84
CA GLU A 62 2.67 15.70 10.62
C GLU A 62 1.71 15.51 9.43
N PRO A 63 1.60 16.50 8.55
CA PRO A 63 0.66 16.46 7.43
C PRO A 63 0.89 15.29 6.47
N VAL A 64 -0.21 14.85 5.86
CA VAL A 64 -0.20 13.97 4.68
C VAL A 64 -0.53 14.82 3.47
N LEU A 65 0.32 14.77 2.43
CA LEU A 65 -0.01 15.38 1.15
C LEU A 65 -0.89 14.42 0.34
N TRP A 66 -1.99 14.92 -0.17
CA TRP A 66 -2.91 14.18 -1.03
C TRP A 66 -3.08 14.90 -2.36
N VAL A 67 -2.46 14.38 -3.42
CA VAL A 67 -2.48 14.98 -4.76
C VAL A 67 -3.33 14.16 -5.72
N SER A 68 -4.20 14.82 -6.48
CA SER A 68 -5.10 14.14 -7.41
C SER A 68 -5.25 14.93 -8.71
N ASP A 69 -5.20 14.24 -9.85
CA ASP A 69 -5.52 14.87 -11.13
C ASP A 69 -7.03 15.05 -11.32
N ARG A 70 -7.42 15.64 -12.45
CA ARG A 70 -8.83 15.88 -12.77
C ARG A 70 -9.63 14.58 -12.93
N MET A 71 -9.05 13.53 -13.51
CA MET A 71 -9.78 12.29 -13.79
C MET A 71 -9.96 11.44 -12.53
N SER A 72 -8.92 11.35 -11.69
CA SER A 72 -8.99 10.75 -10.37
C SER A 72 -10.05 11.38 -9.49
N ARG A 73 -10.16 12.72 -9.47
CA ARG A 73 -11.24 13.38 -8.70
C ARG A 73 -12.64 13.11 -9.24
N ARG A 74 -12.79 12.78 -10.53
CA ARG A 74 -14.07 12.37 -11.11
C ARG A 74 -14.39 10.91 -10.79
N GLU A 75 -13.37 10.07 -10.72
CA GLU A 75 -13.51 8.64 -10.45
C GLU A 75 -13.69 8.33 -8.96
N ASN A 76 -12.79 8.86 -8.13
CA ASN A 76 -12.70 8.55 -6.71
C ASN A 76 -13.42 9.59 -5.83
N GLY A 77 -13.88 10.68 -6.43
CA GLY A 77 -14.46 11.82 -5.71
C GLY A 77 -13.41 12.65 -4.99
N GLN A 78 -13.77 13.19 -3.84
CA GLN A 78 -12.91 14.03 -3.01
C GLN A 78 -13.01 13.60 -1.55
N LEU A 79 -11.92 13.75 -0.81
CA LEU A 79 -11.92 13.52 0.63
C LEU A 79 -12.89 14.47 1.34
N TYR A 80 -13.83 13.90 2.08
CA TYR A 80 -14.71 14.65 2.97
C TYR A 80 -14.03 14.79 4.34
N GLY A 81 -13.38 15.93 4.58
CA GLY A 81 -12.60 16.20 5.79
C GLY A 81 -13.26 15.79 7.12
N PRO A 82 -14.54 16.13 7.36
CA PRO A 82 -15.23 15.72 8.59
C PRO A 82 -15.31 14.20 8.81
N ALA A 83 -15.36 13.39 7.74
CA ALA A 83 -15.40 11.93 7.84
C ALA A 83 -14.03 11.31 8.19
N LEU A 84 -12.92 12.02 8.00
CA LEU A 84 -11.58 11.50 8.27
C LEU A 84 -11.37 11.16 9.75
N ARG A 85 -11.92 11.97 10.66
CA ARG A 85 -11.90 11.68 12.10
C ARG A 85 -12.66 10.39 12.43
N GLY A 86 -13.74 10.12 11.70
CA GLY A 86 -14.51 8.87 11.80
C GLY A 86 -13.74 7.64 11.31
N LEU A 87 -12.66 7.83 10.56
CA LEU A 87 -11.71 6.78 10.17
C LEU A 87 -10.45 6.77 11.04
N GLY A 88 -10.41 7.55 12.12
CA GLY A 88 -9.25 7.61 13.03
C GLY A 88 -8.03 8.32 12.45
N VAL A 89 -8.17 9.09 11.37
CA VAL A 89 -7.08 9.90 10.78
C VAL A 89 -6.97 11.21 11.56
N ARG A 90 -5.81 11.43 12.18
CA ARG A 90 -5.52 12.61 13.00
C ARG A 90 -4.65 13.65 12.29
N ALA A 91 -3.83 13.20 11.35
CA ALA A 91 -2.97 14.06 10.55
C ALA A 91 -3.79 15.07 9.72
N PRO A 92 -3.34 16.32 9.59
CA PRO A 92 -3.92 17.24 8.63
C PRO A 92 -3.66 16.73 7.21
N ILE A 93 -4.68 16.81 6.35
CA ILE A 93 -4.54 16.45 4.93
C ILE A 93 -4.34 17.74 4.12
N LEU A 94 -3.18 17.85 3.47
CA LEU A 94 -2.88 18.91 2.52
C LEU A 94 -3.31 18.43 1.12
N ARG A 95 -4.44 18.94 0.64
CA ARG A 95 -4.96 18.53 -0.68
C ARG A 95 -4.38 19.40 -1.80
N VAL A 96 -3.86 18.76 -2.84
CA VAL A 96 -3.34 19.41 -4.05
C VAL A 96 -4.10 18.89 -5.26
N ASP A 97 -4.83 19.79 -5.92
CA ASP A 97 -5.61 19.47 -7.11
C ASP A 97 -4.85 19.93 -8.35
N VAL A 98 -4.51 18.98 -9.23
CA VAL A 98 -3.83 19.26 -10.49
C VAL A 98 -4.69 18.84 -11.69
N SER A 99 -4.28 19.26 -12.88
CA SER A 99 -5.02 18.94 -14.11
C SER A 99 -4.53 17.68 -14.79
N HIS A 100 -3.23 17.39 -14.73
CA HIS A 100 -2.60 16.30 -15.50
C HIS A 100 -1.88 15.29 -14.59
N PRO A 101 -1.87 13.98 -14.92
CA PRO A 101 -1.18 12.95 -14.12
C PRO A 101 0.34 13.16 -14.02
N ARG A 102 0.93 13.90 -14.99
CA ARG A 102 2.34 14.33 -14.92
C ARG A 102 2.59 15.20 -13.69
N ASP A 103 1.67 16.11 -13.40
CA ASP A 103 1.80 17.04 -12.28
C ASP A 103 1.58 16.33 -10.94
N VAL A 104 0.76 15.26 -10.93
CA VAL A 104 0.63 14.36 -9.77
C VAL A 104 1.99 13.74 -9.46
N LEU A 105 2.61 13.11 -10.47
CA LEU A 105 3.92 12.46 -10.29
C LEU A 105 5.00 13.46 -9.85
N TRP A 106 5.07 14.64 -10.48
CA TRP A 106 6.02 15.68 -10.10
C TRP A 106 5.79 16.14 -8.66
N THR A 107 4.55 16.44 -8.29
CA THR A 107 4.19 16.86 -6.93
C THR A 107 4.56 15.79 -5.90
N MET A 108 4.30 14.52 -6.20
CA MET A 108 4.66 13.41 -5.31
C MET A 108 6.18 13.29 -5.12
N GLU A 109 6.97 13.49 -6.18
CA GLU A 109 8.43 13.44 -6.08
C GLU A 109 9.00 14.56 -5.21
N GLU A 110 8.51 15.79 -5.39
CA GLU A 110 8.94 16.94 -4.56
C GLU A 110 8.51 16.75 -3.10
N ALA A 111 7.27 16.31 -2.89
CA ALA A 111 6.73 16.05 -1.56
C ALA A 111 7.48 14.94 -0.82
N ALA A 112 7.89 13.89 -1.53
CA ALA A 112 8.72 12.84 -0.94
C ALA A 112 10.07 13.39 -0.45
N GLY A 113 10.55 14.52 -0.97
CA GLY A 113 11.75 15.20 -0.45
C GLY A 113 11.52 15.98 0.86
N CYS A 114 10.27 16.15 1.30
CA CYS A 114 9.91 16.97 2.47
C CYS A 114 9.83 16.13 3.75
N ALA A 115 10.84 16.25 4.63
CA ALA A 115 10.88 15.53 5.91
C ALA A 115 9.74 15.90 6.90
N GLY A 116 9.01 16.99 6.64
CA GLY A 116 7.84 17.41 7.44
C GLY A 116 6.52 16.73 7.04
N LEU A 117 6.53 15.77 6.10
CA LEU A 117 5.34 15.01 5.74
C LEU A 117 5.39 13.61 6.37
N SER A 118 4.26 13.15 6.90
CA SER A 118 4.13 11.77 7.38
C SER A 118 3.88 10.77 6.27
N ALA A 119 3.25 11.19 5.17
CA ALA A 119 3.07 10.38 3.97
C ALA A 119 2.74 11.25 2.74
N VAL A 120 2.90 10.66 1.56
CA VAL A 120 2.43 11.24 0.29
C VAL A 120 1.46 10.26 -0.36
N VAL A 121 0.28 10.74 -0.72
CA VAL A 121 -0.72 9.99 -1.48
C VAL A 121 -0.94 10.67 -2.81
N GLY A 122 -0.79 9.93 -3.90
CA GLY A 122 -1.14 10.37 -5.24
C GLY A 122 -2.26 9.55 -5.84
N GLU A 123 -3.15 10.19 -6.58
CA GLU A 123 -4.17 9.52 -7.36
C GLU A 123 -3.98 9.77 -8.85
N ILE A 124 -3.96 8.69 -9.63
CA ILE A 124 -3.96 8.73 -11.10
C ILE A 124 -5.02 7.75 -11.62
N HIS A 125 -5.87 8.22 -12.53
CA HIS A 125 -6.87 7.38 -13.19
C HIS A 125 -6.36 6.87 -14.54
N GLY A 126 -6.67 5.62 -14.86
CA GLY A 126 -6.20 4.89 -16.03
C GLY A 126 -4.72 4.50 -15.93
N ALA A 127 -4.16 4.16 -17.09
CA ALA A 127 -2.73 3.88 -17.25
C ALA A 127 -2.11 4.85 -18.27
N PRO A 128 -2.06 6.18 -17.98
CA PRO A 128 -1.49 7.14 -18.90
C PRO A 128 0.01 6.87 -19.11
N GLU A 129 0.53 7.16 -20.30
CA GLU A 129 1.94 6.87 -20.66
C GLU A 129 2.95 7.49 -19.67
N VAL A 130 2.63 8.67 -19.13
CA VAL A 130 3.47 9.34 -18.12
C VAL A 130 3.62 8.52 -16.83
N LEU A 131 2.66 7.67 -16.49
CA LEU A 131 2.73 6.70 -15.40
C LEU A 131 3.51 5.44 -15.83
N SER A 132 4.77 5.65 -16.17
CA SER A 132 5.67 4.60 -16.62
C SER A 132 6.34 3.85 -15.45
N PHE A 133 6.94 2.69 -15.76
CA PHE A 133 7.79 1.99 -14.80
C PHE A 133 8.94 2.89 -14.30
N THR A 134 9.52 3.73 -15.15
CA THR A 134 10.57 4.68 -14.76
C THR A 134 10.06 5.72 -13.77
N ALA A 135 8.85 6.25 -13.96
CA ALA A 135 8.25 7.20 -13.03
C ALA A 135 8.02 6.57 -11.65
N THR A 136 7.40 5.38 -11.61
CA THR A 136 7.19 4.66 -10.34
C THR A 136 8.51 4.24 -9.68
N LYS A 137 9.55 3.92 -10.46
CA LYS A 137 10.89 3.64 -9.92
C LYS A 137 11.52 4.87 -9.26
N ARG A 138 11.37 6.06 -9.85
CA ARG A 138 11.82 7.32 -9.23
C ARG A 138 11.13 7.56 -7.90
N LEU A 139 9.80 7.41 -7.85
CA LEU A 139 9.03 7.52 -6.61
C LEU A 139 9.49 6.52 -5.54
N ALA A 140 9.68 5.26 -5.91
CA ALA A 140 10.17 4.24 -4.97
C ALA A 140 11.54 4.60 -4.38
N LEU A 141 12.49 5.03 -5.22
CA LEU A 141 13.82 5.46 -4.75
C LEU A 141 13.75 6.72 -3.88
N ARG A 142 12.85 7.66 -4.19
CA ARG A 142 12.64 8.87 -3.38
C ARG A 142 12.03 8.55 -2.02
N ALA A 143 11.06 7.66 -1.96
CA ALA A 143 10.49 7.17 -0.70
C ALA A 143 11.58 6.57 0.19
N GLU A 144 12.37 5.64 -0.37
CA GLU A 144 13.44 4.95 0.36
C GLU A 144 14.55 5.91 0.83
N ALA A 145 14.92 6.90 0.01
CA ALA A 145 15.97 7.86 0.36
C ALA A 145 15.55 8.90 1.40
N SER A 146 14.28 9.32 1.39
CA SER A 146 13.76 10.36 2.28
C SER A 146 13.19 9.84 3.59
N GLY A 147 12.79 8.57 3.63
CA GLY A 147 12.04 8.03 4.76
C GLY A 147 10.52 8.31 4.70
N VAL A 148 10.02 8.97 3.66
CA VAL A 148 8.58 9.30 3.54
C VAL A 148 7.83 8.20 2.78
N PRO A 149 6.84 7.52 3.38
CA PRO A 149 6.05 6.50 2.69
C PRO A 149 5.16 7.12 1.61
N ILE A 150 5.07 6.42 0.46
CA ILE A 150 4.28 6.87 -0.69
C ILE A 150 3.20 5.83 -1.02
N TRP A 151 1.97 6.32 -1.20
CA TRP A 151 0.85 5.55 -1.72
C TRP A 151 0.43 6.10 -3.08
N LEU A 152 0.30 5.24 -4.07
CA LEU A 152 -0.20 5.58 -5.40
C LEU A 152 -1.50 4.82 -5.67
N ILE A 153 -2.62 5.55 -5.65
CA ILE A 153 -3.94 5.05 -6.02
C ILE A 153 -4.06 5.07 -7.54
N ARG A 154 -4.36 3.92 -8.13
CA ARG A 154 -4.47 3.68 -9.58
C ARG A 154 -5.86 3.14 -9.89
N SER A 155 -6.81 4.04 -10.13
CA SER A 155 -8.18 3.65 -10.49
C SER A 155 -8.29 3.45 -12.00
N GLY A 156 -9.03 2.44 -12.47
CA GLY A 156 -9.14 2.16 -13.92
C GLY A 156 -7.84 1.63 -14.57
N ASP A 157 -6.83 1.28 -13.77
CA ASP A 157 -5.61 0.66 -14.23
C ASP A 157 -5.75 -0.87 -14.26
N HIS A 158 -5.44 -1.48 -15.41
CA HIS A 158 -5.55 -2.93 -15.63
C HIS A 158 -4.39 -3.74 -15.01
N GLY A 159 -3.48 -3.11 -14.26
CA GLY A 159 -2.33 -3.78 -13.65
C GLY A 159 -0.98 -3.45 -14.29
N ALA A 160 -0.88 -2.31 -15.00
CA ALA A 160 0.33 -1.88 -15.70
C ALA A 160 1.56 -1.90 -14.78
N LEU A 161 2.75 -2.09 -15.34
CA LEU A 161 3.98 -2.29 -14.57
C LEU A 161 4.24 -1.16 -13.56
N SER A 162 4.83 -1.51 -12.42
CA SER A 162 5.21 -0.58 -11.36
C SER A 162 6.43 -1.09 -10.63
N ALA A 163 7.26 -0.16 -10.16
CA ALA A 163 8.37 -0.44 -9.25
C ALA A 163 7.93 -0.47 -7.77
N ALA A 164 6.64 -0.29 -7.47
CA ALA A 164 6.11 -0.35 -6.11
C ALA A 164 6.50 -1.66 -5.40
N ARG A 165 6.90 -1.53 -4.14
CA ARG A 165 7.33 -2.66 -3.30
C ARG A 165 6.17 -3.57 -2.93
N GLU A 166 4.99 -3.00 -2.82
CA GLU A 166 3.72 -3.71 -2.60
C GLU A 166 2.70 -3.20 -3.61
N ARG A 167 1.92 -4.12 -4.18
CA ARG A 167 0.82 -3.81 -5.09
C ARG A 167 -0.43 -4.50 -4.62
N TRP A 168 -1.40 -3.68 -4.24
CA TRP A 168 -2.67 -4.10 -3.69
C TRP A 168 -3.76 -3.94 -4.73
N ARG A 169 -4.69 -4.89 -4.80
CA ARG A 169 -5.98 -4.75 -5.47
C ARG A 169 -7.04 -4.77 -4.39
N LEU A 170 -7.90 -3.77 -4.39
CA LEU A 170 -8.91 -3.60 -3.34
C LEU A 170 -10.29 -3.53 -3.95
N ARG A 171 -11.25 -4.18 -3.30
CA ARG A 171 -12.67 -4.06 -3.65
C ARG A 171 -13.52 -3.89 -2.41
N SER A 172 -14.60 -3.12 -2.52
CA SER A 172 -15.57 -3.02 -1.44
C SER A 172 -16.27 -4.36 -1.20
N LEU A 173 -16.44 -4.72 0.07
CA LEU A 173 -17.31 -5.81 0.50
C LEU A 173 -18.57 -5.24 1.15
N PRO A 174 -19.65 -6.02 1.28
CA PRO A 174 -20.77 -5.64 2.13
C PRO A 174 -20.25 -5.26 3.52
N SER A 175 -20.72 -4.13 4.06
CA SER A 175 -20.35 -3.72 5.42
C SER A 175 -20.74 -4.79 6.44
N ALA A 176 -20.07 -4.80 7.58
CA ALA A 176 -20.54 -5.56 8.73
C ALA A 176 -21.99 -5.20 9.09
N ARG A 177 -22.68 -6.09 9.81
CA ARG A 177 -24.03 -5.77 10.30
C ARG A 177 -23.96 -4.65 11.34
N ASN A 178 -24.83 -3.66 11.20
CA ASN A 178 -24.98 -2.63 12.22
C ASN A 178 -25.74 -3.21 13.43
N PRO A 179 -25.17 -3.14 14.66
CA PRO A 179 -25.79 -3.74 15.85
C PRO A 179 -27.12 -3.12 16.27
N TRP A 180 -27.36 -1.85 15.91
CA TRP A 180 -28.51 -1.07 16.40
C TRP A 180 -29.59 -0.87 15.34
N ASN A 181 -29.25 -0.97 14.05
CA ASN A 181 -30.20 -0.80 12.97
C ASN A 181 -29.86 -1.70 11.78
N ARG A 182 -30.62 -2.78 11.59
CA ARG A 182 -30.43 -3.74 10.48
C ARG A 182 -30.51 -3.13 9.08
N HIS A 183 -31.13 -1.95 8.94
CA HIS A 183 -31.27 -1.24 7.67
C HIS A 183 -30.19 -0.18 7.45
N ALA A 184 -29.33 0.07 8.44
CA ALA A 184 -28.19 0.98 8.33
C ALA A 184 -26.91 0.20 7.98
N PRO A 185 -25.97 0.81 7.25
CA PRO A 185 -24.65 0.23 7.06
C PRO A 185 -23.91 0.08 8.40
N GLY A 186 -23.11 -0.97 8.54
CA GLY A 186 -22.18 -1.13 9.66
C GLY A 186 -20.76 -0.72 9.27
N THR A 187 -19.76 -1.31 9.93
CA THR A 187 -18.35 -1.03 9.64
C THR A 187 -18.01 -1.38 8.19
N PRO A 188 -17.34 -0.47 7.44
CA PRO A 188 -16.93 -0.76 6.08
C PRO A 188 -15.92 -1.92 6.07
N LEU A 189 -16.13 -2.84 5.12
CA LEU A 189 -15.25 -3.97 4.87
C LEU A 189 -14.75 -3.90 3.43
N TRP A 190 -13.51 -4.34 3.23
CA TRP A 190 -12.88 -4.38 1.92
C TRP A 190 -12.20 -5.74 1.75
N GLU A 191 -12.16 -6.27 0.53
CA GLU A 191 -11.22 -7.33 0.23
C GLU A 191 -9.92 -6.68 -0.22
N ALA A 192 -8.82 -7.09 0.40
CA ALA A 192 -7.49 -6.61 0.10
C ALA A 192 -6.63 -7.76 -0.42
N GLU A 193 -6.35 -7.75 -1.72
CA GLU A 193 -5.43 -8.69 -2.37
C GLU A 193 -4.06 -8.03 -2.52
N LEU A 194 -3.04 -8.55 -1.85
CA LEU A 194 -1.65 -8.24 -2.19
C LEU A 194 -1.21 -9.20 -3.28
N PHE A 195 -1.29 -8.79 -4.54
CA PHE A 195 -0.93 -9.67 -5.67
C PHE A 195 0.57 -9.60 -6.02
N ARG A 196 1.30 -8.60 -5.51
CA ARG A 196 2.76 -8.50 -5.64
C ARG A 196 3.39 -7.82 -4.43
N ALA A 197 4.41 -8.45 -3.85
CA ALA A 197 5.20 -7.86 -2.78
C ALA A 197 6.68 -8.26 -2.87
N ARG A 198 7.57 -7.43 -2.33
CA ARG A 198 8.96 -7.80 -2.07
C ARG A 198 9.22 -7.87 -0.57
N GLY A 199 9.48 -9.09 -0.07
CA GLY A 199 9.75 -9.36 1.35
C GLY A 199 8.58 -9.97 2.12
N ARG A 200 7.45 -10.29 1.46
CA ARG A 200 6.38 -11.12 2.01
C ARG A 200 5.60 -11.84 0.91
N ALA A 201 4.90 -12.91 1.27
CA ALA A 201 4.06 -13.65 0.35
C ALA A 201 2.79 -12.84 -0.03
N PRO A 202 2.37 -12.88 -1.32
CA PRO A 202 1.03 -12.49 -1.74
C PRO A 202 -0.08 -13.16 -0.93
N GLY A 203 -1.27 -12.56 -0.91
CA GLY A 203 -2.43 -13.12 -0.21
C GLY A 203 -3.67 -12.23 -0.29
N VAL A 204 -4.77 -12.72 0.29
CA VAL A 204 -6.07 -12.04 0.31
C VAL A 204 -6.59 -11.94 1.75
N TRP A 205 -7.01 -10.74 2.13
CA TRP A 205 -7.56 -10.45 3.45
C TRP A 205 -8.91 -9.76 3.34
N GLU A 206 -9.76 -9.96 4.33
CA GLU A 206 -10.80 -9.01 4.65
C GLU A 206 -10.18 -7.89 5.50
N ALA A 207 -10.25 -6.68 5.00
CA ALA A 207 -9.75 -5.47 5.61
C ALA A 207 -10.89 -4.67 6.23
N SER A 208 -10.65 -4.08 7.39
CA SER A 208 -11.57 -3.14 8.04
C SER A 208 -10.79 -2.02 8.73
N CYS A 209 -11.47 -0.89 8.97
CA CYS A 209 -10.92 0.21 9.75
C CYS A 209 -11.54 0.21 11.16
N ASP A 210 -10.70 0.05 12.18
CA ASP A 210 -11.06 0.32 13.56
C ASP A 210 -10.60 1.74 13.95
N ALA A 211 -11.48 2.71 13.72
CA ALA A 211 -11.22 4.11 14.05
C ALA A 211 -11.01 4.37 15.57
N ARG A 212 -11.35 3.40 16.43
CA ARG A 212 -11.18 3.48 17.89
C ARG A 212 -9.90 2.78 18.37
N ALA A 213 -9.10 2.24 17.45
CA ALA A 213 -7.83 1.62 17.79
C ALA A 213 -6.95 2.59 18.59
N ALA A 214 -6.39 2.11 19.71
CA ALA A 214 -5.59 2.93 20.62
C ALA A 214 -4.28 3.44 19.97
N ARG A 215 -3.77 2.70 18.98
CA ARG A 215 -2.62 3.08 18.14
C ARG A 215 -3.06 3.10 16.69
N GLY A 216 -2.65 4.10 15.92
CA GLY A 216 -3.04 4.16 14.51
C GLY A 216 -2.48 3.01 13.65
N LYS A 217 -1.41 2.33 14.10
CA LYS A 217 -0.92 1.08 13.47
C LYS A 217 -1.93 -0.08 13.55
N ASP A 218 -2.81 -0.05 14.54
CA ASP A 218 -3.82 -1.08 14.80
C ASP A 218 -5.17 -0.74 14.13
N ARG A 219 -5.22 0.39 13.38
CA ARG A 219 -6.42 0.93 12.74
C ARG A 219 -6.82 0.13 11.51
N LEU A 220 -5.87 -0.27 10.69
CA LEU A 220 -6.11 -1.23 9.60
C LEU A 220 -6.05 -2.64 10.15
N ARG A 221 -7.20 -3.33 10.16
CA ARG A 221 -7.28 -4.74 10.55
C ARG A 221 -7.38 -5.60 9.30
N LEU A 222 -6.48 -6.58 9.18
CA LEU A 222 -6.48 -7.57 8.12
C LEU A 222 -6.75 -8.95 8.71
N VAL A 223 -7.84 -9.58 8.30
CA VAL A 223 -8.19 -10.95 8.66
C VAL A 223 -8.00 -11.80 7.43
N SER A 224 -7.20 -12.88 7.52
CA SER A 224 -7.00 -13.77 6.37
C SER A 224 -8.35 -14.31 5.92
N ARG A 225 -8.65 -14.20 4.62
CA ARG A 225 -9.73 -15.00 4.08
C ARG A 225 -9.23 -16.44 4.02
N SER A 226 -9.61 -17.25 5.00
CA SER A 226 -9.47 -18.70 4.89
C SER A 226 -10.10 -19.11 3.57
N GLY A 227 -9.39 -19.90 2.78
CA GLY A 227 -9.87 -20.40 1.49
C GLY A 227 -11.03 -21.38 1.67
N ASP A 228 -12.18 -20.93 2.14
CA ASP A 228 -13.44 -21.69 2.13
C ASP A 228 -14.17 -21.44 0.80
N GLY A 229 -13.42 -21.47 -0.30
CA GLY A 229 -13.94 -21.64 -1.64
C GLY A 229 -13.80 -23.11 -2.05
N PRO A 230 -14.76 -23.70 -2.79
CA PRO A 230 -14.58 -25.05 -3.31
C PRO A 230 -13.28 -25.10 -4.13
N LEU A 231 -12.48 -26.16 -3.95
CA LEU A 231 -11.23 -26.42 -4.66
C LEU A 231 -11.39 -26.11 -6.16
N ALA A 232 -10.94 -24.93 -6.59
CA ALA A 232 -10.84 -24.61 -8.00
C ALA A 232 -9.58 -25.30 -8.52
N GLN A 233 -9.81 -26.18 -9.49
CA GLN A 233 -8.83 -27.07 -10.09
C GLN A 233 -7.55 -26.34 -10.51
N ASP A 234 -6.46 -26.99 -10.13
CA ASP A 234 -5.12 -26.81 -10.65
C ASP A 234 -5.13 -26.64 -12.17
N ARG A 235 -4.75 -25.46 -12.65
CA ARG A 235 -4.30 -25.23 -14.03
C ARG A 235 -2.84 -24.80 -13.99
N GLY A 236 -1.95 -25.75 -13.71
CA GLY A 236 -0.68 -25.83 -14.45
C GLY A 236 -0.99 -26.14 -15.92
N ALA A 237 -0.24 -25.68 -16.92
CA ALA A 237 1.16 -25.26 -16.91
C ALA A 237 1.42 -24.14 -17.92
N ALA A 238 2.27 -23.19 -17.52
CA ALA A 238 3.05 -22.40 -18.47
C ALA A 238 4.22 -23.25 -18.98
N ALA A 239 4.25 -23.40 -20.31
CA ALA A 239 5.39 -23.60 -21.20
C ALA A 239 6.65 -24.33 -20.68
N TYR A 240 6.94 -25.48 -21.30
CA TYR A 240 8.33 -25.85 -21.59
C TYR A 240 8.81 -25.06 -22.82
N SER A 241 9.98 -24.45 -22.66
CA SER A 241 10.73 -23.68 -23.64
C SER A 241 11.67 -24.53 -24.51
N ALA A 242 12.03 -23.94 -25.65
CA ALA A 242 13.34 -23.97 -26.33
C ALA A 242 13.52 -24.84 -27.60
N GLY A 243 13.95 -24.17 -28.66
CA GLY A 243 15.20 -24.52 -29.39
C GLY A 243 15.10 -25.50 -30.54
N GLY A 244 15.30 -24.99 -31.77
CA GLY A 244 15.47 -25.74 -33.01
C GLY A 244 15.23 -24.87 -34.22
#